data_AF-A0A1V4Z265-F1
#
_entry.id   AF-A0A1V4Z265-F1
#
_cell.length_a   1.000
_cell.length_b   1.000
_cell.length_c   1.000
_cell.angle_alpha   90.00
_cell.angle_beta   90.00
_cell.angle_gamma   90.00
#
_symmetry.space_group_name_H-M   'P 1'
#
loop_
_entity.id
_entity.type
_entity.pdbx_description
1 polymer ?
#
loop_
_entity_poly.entity_id
_entity_poly.type
_entity_poly.pdbx_seq_one_letter_code
_entity_poly.pdbx_strand_id
1 'polypeptide(L)' 'MATLSPEDRQLLTEALEAMLHNETLEHALGRVLRKRGFGFERYISITSDLRDSRRKDEDTVSAARRLIAQQRE' A
#
# COMPACT_ATOMS: atom_id res chain seq x y z
N MET A 1 5.04 13.90 -8.28
CA MET A 1 5.47 12.69 -7.54
C MET A 1 4.48 12.54 -6.41
N ALA A 2 3.53 11.60 -6.52
CA ALA A 2 2.54 11.39 -5.47
C ALA A 2 3.25 10.76 -4.27
N THR A 3 3.35 11.52 -3.19
CA THR A 3 3.90 11.03 -1.94
C THR A 3 2.73 10.56 -1.10
N LEU A 4 2.63 9.25 -0.83
CA LEU A 4 1.65 8.73 0.13
C LEU A 4 1.69 9.57 1.42
N SER A 5 0.54 9.80 2.05
CA SER A 5 0.53 10.42 3.37
C SER A 5 1.17 9.48 4.41
N PRO A 6 1.64 9.99 5.57
CA PRO A 6 2.13 9.14 6.65
C PRO A 6 1.10 8.10 7.12
N GLU A 7 -0.18 8.46 7.13
CA GLU A 7 -1.29 7.57 7.47
C GLU A 7 -1.44 6.46 6.43
N ASP A 8 -1.43 6.81 5.14
CA ASP A 8 -1.54 5.83 4.05
C ASP A 8 -0.36 4.86 4.02
N ARG A 9 0.86 5.34 4.35
CA ARG A 9 2.02 4.47 4.54
C ARG A 9 1.81 3.49 5.68
N GLN A 10 1.28 3.94 6.82
CA GLN A 10 1.02 3.06 7.94
C GLN A 10 -0.01 1.97 7.58
N LEU A 11 -1.03 2.33 6.80
CA LEU A 11 -2.03 1.39 6.28
C LEU A 11 -1.40 0.36 5.34
N LEU A 12 -0.48 0.79 4.47
CA LEU A 12 0.25 -0.09 3.56
C LEU A 12 1.21 -1.02 4.30
N THR A 13 1.88 -0.53 5.35
CA THR A 13 2.72 -1.35 6.23
C THR A 13 1.90 -2.41 6.95
N GLU A 14 0.77 -2.03 7.56
CA GLU A 14 -0.11 -2.99 8.23
C GLU A 14 -0.66 -4.03 7.23
N ALA A 15 -0.96 -3.61 5.99
CA ALA A 15 -1.40 -4.53 4.95
C ALA A 15 -0.31 -5.56 4.58
N LEU A 16 0.95 -5.15 4.51
CA LEU A 16 2.09 -6.05 4.27
C LEU A 16 2.30 -7.02 5.43
N GLU A 17 2.14 -6.56 6.67
CA GLU A 17 2.31 -7.38 7.88
C GLU A 17 1.13 -8.35 8.09
N ALA A 18 -0.09 -7.93 7.73
CA ALA A 18 -1.32 -8.71 7.88
C ALA A 18 -1.66 -9.58 6.65
N MET A 19 -0.78 -9.61 5.65
CA MET A 19 -0.95 -10.36 4.41
C MET A 19 -0.93 -11.86 4.68
N LEU A 20 -1.99 -12.56 4.27
CA LEU A 20 -2.08 -14.02 4.40
C LEU A 20 -1.31 -14.73 3.29
N HIS A 21 -1.09 -16.04 3.47
CA HIS A 21 -0.44 -16.86 2.44
C HIS A 21 -1.27 -16.87 1.14
N ASN A 22 -0.61 -16.63 0.01
CA ASN A 22 -1.22 -16.48 -1.32
C ASN A 22 -2.23 -15.33 -1.46
N GLU A 23 -2.20 -14.34 -0.55
CA GLU A 23 -3.00 -13.13 -0.67
C GLU A 23 -2.25 -12.05 -1.47
N THR A 24 -2.98 -11.25 -2.24
CA THR A 24 -2.43 -10.06 -2.91
C THR A 24 -2.40 -8.87 -1.95
N LEU A 25 -1.47 -7.95 -2.15
CA LEU A 25 -1.37 -6.75 -1.31
C LEU A 25 -2.65 -5.91 -1.39
N GLU A 26 -3.31 -5.84 -2.55
CA GLU A 26 -4.57 -5.14 -2.75
C GLU A 26 -5.69 -5.69 -1.86
N HIS A 27 -5.78 -7.03 -1.72
CA HIS A 27 -6.77 -7.65 -0.85
C HIS A 27 -6.45 -7.44 0.64
N ALA A 28 -5.17 -7.58 1.02
CA ALA A 28 -4.74 -7.31 2.38
C ALA A 28 -5.02 -5.84 2.78
N LEU A 29 -4.73 -4.90 1.88
CA LEU A 29 -5.01 -3.48 2.06
C LEU A 29 -6.50 -3.21 2.20
N GLY A 30 -7.33 -3.80 1.33
CA GLY A 30 -8.79 -3.69 1.42
C GLY A 30 -9.34 -4.15 2.77
N ARG A 31 -8.79 -5.24 3.33
CA ARG A 31 -9.14 -5.73 4.68
C ARG A 31 -8.72 -4.76 5.78
N VAL A 32 -7.49 -4.26 5.75
CA VAL A 32 -6.98 -3.29 6.74
C VAL A 32 -7.81 -2.01 6.73
N LEU A 33 -8.11 -1.48 5.55
CA LEU A 33 -8.93 -0.27 5.39
C LEU A 33 -10.33 -0.47 5.97
N ARG A 34 -11.00 -1.59 5.66
CA ARG A 34 -12.32 -1.92 6.24
C ARG A 34 -12.27 -2.03 7.76
N LYS A 35 -11.23 -2.68 8.31
CA LYS A 35 -11.05 -2.84 9.76
C LYS A 35 -10.90 -1.49 10.48
N ARG A 36 -10.28 -0.50 9.83
CA ARG A 36 -10.10 0.85 10.35
C ARG A 36 -11.21 1.84 9.99
N GLY A 37 -12.27 1.38 9.29
CA GLY A 37 -13.40 2.22 8.90
C GLY A 37 -13.12 3.16 7.72
N PHE A 38 -12.05 2.92 6.95
CA PHE A 38 -11.76 3.69 5.74
C PHE A 38 -12.58 3.20 4.53
N GLY A 39 -12.96 4.16 3.69
CA GLY A 39 -13.76 3.93 2.50
C GLY A 39 -12.95 3.52 1.26
N PHE A 40 -13.68 3.20 0.19
CA PHE A 40 -13.11 2.80 -1.10
C PHE A 40 -12.27 3.90 -1.78
N GLU A 41 -12.59 5.17 -1.54
CA GLU A 41 -11.81 6.30 -2.07
C GLU A 41 -10.35 6.26 -1.62
N ARG A 42 -10.12 5.98 -0.33
CA ARG A 42 -8.77 5.86 0.22
C ARG A 42 -8.02 4.65 -0.37
N TYR A 43 -8.72 3.54 -0.59
CA TYR A 43 -8.15 2.39 -1.30
C TYR A 43 -7.66 2.79 -2.71
N ILE A 44 -8.48 3.51 -3.48
CA ILE A 44 -8.11 3.96 -4.83
C ILE A 44 -6.91 4.92 -4.78
N SER A 45 -6.89 5.86 -3.84
CA SER A 45 -5.75 6.78 -3.67
C SER A 45 -4.44 6.01 -3.46
N ILE A 46 -4.41 5.10 -2.47
CA ILE A 46 -3.20 4.35 -2.12
C ILE A 46 -2.74 3.47 -3.28
N THR A 47 -3.67 2.77 -3.93
CA THR A 47 -3.34 1.85 -5.04
C THR A 47 -2.92 2.59 -6.31
N SER A 48 -3.44 3.79 -6.56
CA SER A 48 -3.01 4.64 -7.67
C SER A 48 -1.58 5.14 -7.44
N ASP A 49 -1.30 5.68 -6.26
CA ASP A 49 0.04 6.13 -5.89
C ASP A 49 1.07 4.98 -5.94
N LEU A 50 0.68 3.80 -5.47
CA LEU A 50 1.51 2.60 -5.54
C LEU A 50 1.80 2.22 -7.00
N ARG A 51 0.80 2.23 -7.87
CA ARG A 51 0.95 1.90 -9.29
C ARG A 51 1.83 2.91 -10.02
N ASP A 52 1.64 4.19 -9.76
CA ASP A 52 2.41 5.28 -10.37
C ASP A 52 3.87 5.23 -9.93
N SER A 53 4.13 4.78 -8.71
CA SER A 53 5.47 4.61 -8.20
C SER A 53 6.18 3.36 -8.72
N ARG A 54 5.43 2.36 -9.21
CA ARG A 54 5.95 1.03 -9.53
C ARG A 54 6.91 1.11 -10.70
N ARG A 55 8.10 0.51 -10.55
CA ARG A 55 9.08 0.43 -11.64
C ARG A 55 8.68 -0.65 -12.64
N LYS A 56 9.25 -0.57 -13.84
CA LYS A 56 9.12 -1.64 -14.84
C LYS A 56 9.66 -2.94 -14.26
N ASP A 57 8.92 -4.02 -14.43
CA ASP A 57 9.24 -5.38 -13.96
C ASP A 57 9.32 -5.54 -12.42
N GLU A 58 8.86 -4.56 -11.64
CA GLU A 58 8.73 -4.63 -10.19
C GLU A 58 7.35 -5.19 -9.79
N ASP A 59 7.33 -6.14 -8.85
CA ASP A 59 6.08 -6.65 -8.27
C ASP A 59 5.47 -5.65 -7.27
N THR A 60 4.17 -5.75 -7.03
CA THR A 60 3.42 -4.81 -6.17
C THR A 60 3.93 -4.78 -4.73
N VAL A 61 4.40 -5.92 -4.18
CA VAL A 61 4.89 -6.01 -2.80
C VAL A 61 6.24 -5.30 -2.67
N SER A 62 7.15 -5.53 -3.61
CA SER A 62 8.45 -4.85 -3.66
C SER A 62 8.29 -3.34 -3.83
N ALA A 63 7.38 -2.91 -4.70
CA ALA A 63 7.06 -1.50 -4.88
C ALA A 63 6.55 -0.85 -3.58
N ALA A 64 5.64 -1.52 -2.88
CA ALA A 64 5.11 -1.03 -1.60
C ALA A 64 6.19 -0.91 -0.53
N ARG A 65 7.05 -1.92 -0.39
CA ARG A 65 8.19 -1.89 0.55
C ARG A 65 9.15 -0.74 0.25
N ARG A 66 9.48 -0.53 -1.02
CA ARG A 66 10.33 0.58 -1.45
C ARG A 66 9.70 1.93 -1.12
N LEU A 67 8.39 2.07 -1.36
CA LEU A 67 7.69 3.33 -1.13
C LEU A 67 7.56 3.68 0.35
N ILE A 68 7.47 2.66 1.21
CA ILE A 68 7.57 2.83 2.68
C ILE A 68 9.00 3.24 3.08
N ALA A 69 10.03 2.67 2.44
CA ALA A 69 11.43 2.93 2.77
C ALA A 69 11.92 4.34 2.36
N GLN A 70 11.39 4.92 1.27
CA GLN A 70 11.80 6.23 0.72
C GLN A 70 11.57 7.46 1.62
N GLN A 71 11.08 7.29 2.85
CA GLN A 71 10.88 8.38 3.81
C GLN A 71 11.74 8.26 5.08
N ARG A 72 12.67 7.30 5.12
CA ARG A 72 13.71 7.23 6.17
C ARG A 72 14.96 8.05 5.84
N GLU A 73 15.02 8.65 4.66
CA GLU A 73 16.03 9.61 4.21
C GLU A 73 15.42 11.02 4.18
#